data_AF-A0A9P6XRE1-F1
#
_entry.id   AF-A0A9P6XRE1-F1
#
_cell.length_a   1.000
_cell.length_b   1.000
_cell.length_c   1.000
_cell.angle_alpha   90.00
_cell.angle_beta   90.00
_cell.angle_gamma   90.00
#
_symmetry.space_group_name_H-M   'P 1'
#
loop_
_entity.id
_entity.type
_entity.pdbx_description
1 polymer ?
#
loop_
_entity_poly.entity_id
_entity_poly.type
_entity_poly.pdbx_seq_one_letter_code
_entity_poly.pdbx_strand_id
1 'polypeptide(L)' 'MRALGRGLWNTGDRGIIDGLLVNGSARVVGWVAAVSRHLQSGFIYHYAFAMIIGIMALVTFFVLIPQ' A
#
# COMPACT_ATOMS: atom_id res chain seq x y z
N MET A 1 36.16 25.49 11.65
CA MET A 1 35.77 24.15 12.14
C MET A 1 34.25 24.00 12.34
N ARG A 2 33.41 24.34 11.35
CA ARG A 2 31.93 24.15 11.43
C ARG A 2 31.35 23.36 10.26
N ALA A 3 32.15 23.14 9.21
CA ALA A 3 31.75 22.42 8.00
C ALA A 3 31.90 20.90 8.12
N LEU A 4 32.94 20.41 8.82
CA LEU A 4 33.16 18.96 9.03
C LEU A 4 32.03 18.31 9.84
N GLY A 5 31.54 18.98 10.89
CA GLY A 5 30.41 18.48 11.69
C GLY A 5 29.10 18.44 10.90
N ARG A 6 28.85 19.42 10.02
CA ARG A 6 27.66 19.42 9.15
C ARG A 6 27.76 18.39 8.04
N GLY A 7 28.94 18.18 7.45
CA GLY A 7 29.13 17.15 6.43
C GLY A 7 28.92 15.74 6.98
N LEU A 8 29.52 15.45 8.14
CA LEU A 8 29.40 14.12 8.77
C LEU A 8 27.96 13.85 9.26
N TRP A 9 27.30 14.87 9.84
CA TRP A 9 25.91 14.75 10.27
C TRP A 9 24.95 14.66 9.10
N ASN A 10 25.11 15.48 8.06
CA ASN A 10 24.18 15.52 6.94
C ASN A 10 24.34 14.31 6.01
N THR A 11 25.55 13.77 5.86
CA THR A 11 25.78 12.51 5.11
C THR A 11 25.43 11.27 5.94
N GLY A 12 25.67 11.30 7.25
CA GLY A 12 25.29 10.25 8.19
C GLY A 12 23.77 10.15 8.34
N ASP A 13 23.09 11.23 8.72
CA ASP A 13 21.63 11.25 8.88
C ASP A 13 20.93 11.08 7.54
N ARG A 14 21.32 11.78 6.46
CA ARG A 14 20.66 11.52 5.16
C ARG A 14 20.97 10.14 4.63
N GLY A 15 22.19 9.64 4.77
CA GLY A 15 22.55 8.30 4.31
C GLY A 15 21.81 7.19 5.07
N ILE A 16 21.64 7.35 6.38
CA ILE A 16 20.93 6.37 7.22
C ILE A 16 19.42 6.52 7.06
N ILE A 17 18.88 7.74 7.09
CA ILE A 17 17.43 7.97 6.96
C ILE A 17 16.97 7.72 5.51
N ASP A 18 17.63 8.28 4.50
CA ASP A 18 17.24 8.03 3.10
C ASP A 18 17.62 6.60 2.66
N GLY A 19 18.76 6.08 3.11
CA GLY A 19 19.25 4.77 2.68
C GLY A 19 18.63 3.58 3.40
N LEU A 20 18.41 3.67 4.72
CA LEU A 20 17.87 2.55 5.51
C LEU A 20 16.35 2.65 5.64
N LEU A 21 15.82 3.84 5.98
CA LEU A 21 14.39 4.03 6.18
C LEU A 21 13.67 4.25 4.84
N VAL A 22 14.06 5.24 4.03
CA VAL A 22 13.35 5.54 2.77
C VAL A 22 13.55 4.43 1.75
N ASN A 23 14.76 3.93 1.54
CA ASN A 23 14.97 2.85 0.55
C ASN A 23 14.27 1.55 0.97
N GLY A 24 14.27 1.22 2.27
CA GLY A 24 13.51 0.10 2.83
C GLY A 24 12.01 0.26 2.62
N SER A 25 11.44 1.40 3.03
CA SER A 25 10.02 1.70 2.87
C SER A 25 9.61 1.81 1.40
N ALA A 26 10.42 2.44 0.55
CA ALA A 26 10.16 2.58 -0.88
C ALA A 26 10.22 1.21 -1.58
N ARG A 27 11.11 0.31 -1.17
CA ARG A 27 11.16 -1.06 -1.68
C ARG A 27 9.95 -1.88 -1.24
N VAL A 28 9.49 -1.73 0.00
CA VAL A 28 8.27 -2.38 0.50
C VAL A 28 7.04 -1.85 -0.24
N VAL A 29 6.88 -0.53 -0.35
CA VAL A 29 5.77 0.09 -1.08
C VAL A 29 5.82 -0.27 -2.56
N GLY A 30 7.00 -0.28 -3.18
CA GLY A 30 7.18 -0.70 -4.56
C GLY A 30 6.88 -2.19 -4.79
N TRP A 31 7.25 -3.05 -3.84
CA TRP A 31 6.93 -4.48 -3.89
C TRP A 31 5.44 -4.72 -3.66
N VAL A 32 4.82 -4.06 -2.68
CA VAL A 32 3.37 -4.09 -2.45
C VAL A 32 2.62 -3.55 -3.65
N ALA A 33 3.09 -2.47 -4.28
CA ALA A 33 2.50 -1.93 -5.50
C ALA A 33 2.70 -2.89 -6.69
N ALA A 34 3.84 -3.58 -6.80
CA ALA A 34 4.08 -4.56 -7.85
C ALA A 34 3.23 -5.82 -7.68
N VAL A 35 3.11 -6.33 -6.45
CA VAL A 35 2.23 -7.45 -6.06
C VAL A 35 0.77 -7.04 -6.24
N SER A 36 0.39 -5.85 -5.79
CA SER A 36 -0.95 -5.28 -6.00
C SER A 36 -1.24 -5.12 -7.48
N ARG A 37 -0.27 -4.73 -8.32
CA ARG A 37 -0.43 -4.63 -9.77
C ARG A 37 -0.49 -6.00 -10.45
N HIS A 38 0.16 -7.02 -9.88
CA HIS A 38 -0.01 -8.42 -10.29
C HIS A 38 -1.35 -9.02 -9.82
N LEU A 39 -1.87 -8.61 -8.66
CA LEU A 39 -3.26 -8.90 -8.25
C LEU A 39 -4.26 -8.12 -9.13
N GLN A 40 -3.85 -6.93 -9.58
CA GLN A 40 -4.53 -6.11 -10.58
C GLN A 40 -4.24 -6.59 -12.02
N SER A 41 -3.78 -7.83 -12.24
CA SER A 41 -3.57 -8.44 -13.56
C SER A 41 -4.85 -8.61 -14.40
N GLY A 42 -5.94 -7.90 -14.09
CA GLY A 42 -7.12 -7.87 -14.92
C GLY A 42 -8.14 -8.98 -14.65
N PHE A 43 -8.10 -9.65 -13.49
CA PHE A 43 -9.25 -10.47 -13.07
C PHE A 43 -10.37 -9.54 -12.57
N ILE A 44 -11.10 -8.95 -13.52
CA ILE A 44 -12.44 -8.35 -13.31
C ILE A 44 -13.31 -9.30 -12.48
N TYR A 45 -13.04 -10.61 -12.53
CA TYR A 45 -13.59 -11.62 -11.64
C TYR A 45 -13.58 -11.27 -10.15
N HIS A 46 -12.51 -10.72 -9.57
CA HIS A 46 -12.54 -10.37 -8.14
C HIS A 46 -13.45 -9.17 -7.85
N TYR A 47 -13.47 -8.18 -8.75
CA TYR A 47 -14.41 -7.05 -8.66
C TYR A 47 -15.86 -7.49 -8.89
N ALA A 48 -16.11 -8.33 -9.89
CA ALA A 48 -17.42 -8.87 -10.21
C ALA A 48 -17.93 -9.79 -9.11
N PHE A 49 -17.06 -10.62 -8.52
CA PHE A 49 -17.38 -11.45 -7.37
C PHE A 49 -17.75 -10.61 -6.15
N ALA A 50 -16.96 -9.57 -5.83
CA ALA A 50 -17.28 -8.63 -4.76
C ALA A 50 -18.61 -7.89 -5.01
N MET A 51 -18.90 -7.49 -6.26
CA MET A 51 -20.18 -6.87 -6.63
C MET A 51 -21.35 -7.83 -6.45
N ILE A 52 -21.25 -9.08 -6.91
CA ILE A 52 -22.31 -10.09 -6.76
C ILE A 52 -22.57 -10.39 -5.29
N ILE A 53 -21.50 -10.61 -4.50
CA ILE A 53 -21.59 -10.86 -3.06
C ILE A 53 -22.23 -9.65 -2.35
N GLY A 54 -21.82 -8.42 -2.68
CA GLY A 54 -22.35 -7.20 -2.09
C GLY A 54 -23.84 -6.99 -2.38
N ILE A 55 -24.26 -7.21 -3.62
CA ILE A 55 -25.68 -7.12 -4.01
C ILE A 55 -26.49 -8.22 -3.33
N MET A 56 -26.00 -9.47 -3.32
CA MET A 56 -26.64 -10.58 -2.60
C MET A 56 -26.84 -10.25 -1.12
N ALA A 57 -25.79 -9.78 -0.45
CA ALA A 57 -25.85 -9.41 0.96
C ALA A 57 -26.82 -8.25 1.21
N LEU A 58 -26.82 -7.22 0.36
CA LEU A 58 -27.75 -6.08 0.48
C LEU A 58 -29.20 -6.52 0.29
N VAL A 59 -29.49 -7.33 -0.74
CA VAL A 59 -30.83 -7.86 -0.99
C VAL A 59 -31.27 -8.77 0.15
N THR A 60 -30.42 -9.67 0.61
CA THR A 60 -30.71 -10.52 1.77
C THR A 60 -30.98 -9.66 3.00
N PHE A 61 -30.14 -8.68 3.31
CA PHE A 61 -30.33 -7.80 4.46
C PHE A 61 -31.65 -7.00 4.37
N PHE A 62 -31.97 -6.45 3.20
CA PHE A 62 -33.21 -5.72 2.98
C PHE A 62 -34.46 -6.60 3.11
N VAL A 63 -34.40 -7.86 2.66
CA VAL A 63 -35.49 -8.84 2.80
C VAL A 63 -35.60 -9.38 4.23
N LEU A 64 -34.47 -9.58 4.92
CA LEU A 64 -34.44 -10.17 6.26
C LEU A 64 -34.79 -9.16 7.35
N ILE A 65 -34.59 -7.87 7.12
CA ILE A 65 -35.11 -6.80 7.99
C ILE A 65 -36.61 -6.69 7.71
N PRO A 66 -37.46 -7.19 8.62
CA PRO A 66 -38.89 -6.97 8.49
C PRO A 66 -39.13 -5.48 8.69
N GLN A 67 -39.76 -4.86 7.70
CA GLN A 67 -40.30 -3.50 7.80
C GLN A 67 -41.49 -3.52 8.77
#